data_AF-A0A8T4SNZ5-F1
#
_entry.id   AF-A0A8T4SNZ5-F1
#
_cell.length_a   1.000
_cell.length_b   1.000
_cell.length_c   1.000
_cell.angle_alpha   90.00
_cell.angle_beta   90.00
_cell.angle_gamma   90.00
#
_symmetry.space_group_name_H-M   'P 1'
#
loop_
_entity.id
_entity.type
_entity.pdbx_description
1 polymer ?
#
loop_
_entity_poly.entity_id
_entity_poly.type
_entity_poly.pdbx_seq_one_letter_code
_entity_poly.pdbx_strand_id
1 'polypeptide(L)'
;MATEIILIGTHHYDPQGRKRLTRLLNHLKPDVVSIELTEQKMKDRERLEAERKRPEYHSELQWYARNVGVKISNIKFILETEGYEYYAARDYCQKQQIPLVPADPWLDEYFNSSEKLQTEVKRFVKLRVEEIEERVQESYSSSVTLVESEIKAFEKRDAEAEKIIRSLDGRIVHVAGLLHVYAGNYNNLFKRLADLSPKRMRLNAAGQKLR
;
A
#
# COMPACT_ATOMS: atom_id res chain seq x y z
N MET A 1 -16.61 -8.91 -18.20
CA MET A 1 -15.57 -7.89 -18.43
C MET A 1 -15.67 -6.82 -17.36
N ALA A 2 -14.57 -6.13 -17.06
CA ALA A 2 -14.55 -4.98 -16.16
C ALA A 2 -15.59 -3.91 -16.57
N THR A 3 -16.41 -3.46 -15.62
CA THR A 3 -17.40 -2.39 -15.83
C THR A 3 -16.84 -1.02 -15.46
N GLU A 4 -15.89 -0.98 -14.52
CA GLU A 4 -15.15 0.21 -14.11
C GLU A 4 -13.85 -0.20 -13.42
N ILE A 5 -12.78 0.56 -13.65
CA ILE A 5 -11.50 0.39 -12.96
C ILE A 5 -11.17 1.68 -12.20
N ILE A 6 -10.90 1.55 -10.90
CA ILE A 6 -10.46 2.65 -10.03
C ILE A 6 -9.11 2.29 -9.42
N LEU A 7 -8.08 3.06 -9.72
CA LEU A 7 -6.75 2.93 -9.13
C LEU A 7 -6.60 3.90 -7.95
N ILE A 8 -6.34 3.38 -6.75
CA ILE A 8 -6.12 4.17 -5.54
C ILE A 8 -4.62 4.21 -5.28
N GLY A 9 -4.02 5.40 -5.42
CA GLY A 9 -2.64 5.66 -5.06
C GLY A 9 -2.50 5.89 -3.55
N THR A 10 -1.65 5.11 -2.89
CA THR A 10 -1.38 5.15 -1.46
C THR A 10 0.06 5.52 -1.13
N HIS A 11 0.26 6.13 0.03
CA HIS A 11 1.55 6.18 0.70
C HIS A 11 1.55 5.10 1.76
N HIS A 12 2.53 4.19 1.75
CA HIS A 12 2.53 2.97 2.59
C HIS A 12 2.63 3.23 4.09
N TYR A 13 3.03 4.45 4.49
CA TYR A 13 3.12 4.88 5.89
C TYR A 13 2.07 5.93 6.28
N ASP A 14 0.94 6.04 5.56
CA ASP A 14 -0.16 6.96 5.94
C ASP A 14 -0.79 6.53 7.29
N PRO A 15 -0.65 7.31 8.38
CA PRO A 15 -1.23 6.97 9.68
C PRO A 15 -2.75 6.90 9.67
N GLN A 16 -3.38 7.65 8.76
CA GLN A 16 -4.83 7.62 8.58
C GLN A 16 -5.25 6.68 7.44
N GLY A 17 -4.29 5.99 6.83
CA GLY A 17 -4.45 5.18 5.63
C GLY A 17 -5.55 4.13 5.77
N ARG A 18 -5.50 3.30 6.83
CA ARG A 18 -6.51 2.25 7.09
C ARG A 18 -7.91 2.84 7.13
N LYS A 19 -8.11 3.88 7.95
CA LYS A 19 -9.41 4.55 8.14
C LYS A 19 -9.92 5.17 6.83
N ARG A 20 -9.05 5.86 6.09
CA ARG A 20 -9.40 6.49 4.81
C ARG A 20 -9.78 5.44 3.78
N LEU A 21 -9.00 4.37 3.66
CA LEU A 21 -9.21 3.31 2.67
C LEU A 21 -10.47 2.51 2.99
N THR A 22 -10.69 2.13 4.24
CA THR A 22 -11.93 1.47 4.66
C THR A 22 -13.16 2.32 4.32
N ARG A 23 -13.14 3.63 4.62
CA ARG A 23 -14.27 4.52 4.26
C ARG A 23 -14.46 4.60 2.75
N LEU A 24 -13.37 4.71 2.00
CA LEU A 24 -13.41 4.81 0.55
C LEU A 24 -13.97 3.53 -0.08
N LEU A 25 -13.54 2.35 0.35
CA LEU A 25 -14.07 1.07 -0.12
C LEU A 25 -15.57 0.92 0.17
N ASN A 26 -16.03 1.30 1.38
CA ASN A 26 -17.46 1.31 1.71
C ASN A 26 -18.29 2.25 0.82
N HIS A 27 -17.69 3.35 0.34
CA HIS A 27 -18.37 4.25 -0.60
C HIS A 27 -18.34 3.70 -2.03
N LEU A 28 -17.18 3.22 -2.49
CA LEU A 28 -16.99 2.74 -3.85
C LEU A 28 -17.71 1.43 -4.12
N LYS A 29 -17.96 0.58 -3.12
CA LYS A 29 -18.67 -0.69 -3.28
C LYS A 29 -18.16 -1.52 -4.49
N PRO A 30 -16.85 -1.84 -4.56
CA PRO A 30 -16.33 -2.66 -5.64
C PRO A 30 -16.89 -4.08 -5.60
N ASP A 31 -16.89 -4.74 -6.76
CA ASP A 31 -17.16 -6.17 -6.90
C ASP A 31 -15.89 -7.00 -6.62
N VAL A 32 -14.71 -6.39 -6.80
CA VAL A 32 -13.42 -6.99 -6.51
C VAL A 32 -12.42 -5.91 -6.07
N VAL A 33 -11.62 -6.23 -5.06
CA VAL A 33 -10.46 -5.42 -4.68
C VAL A 33 -9.20 -6.16 -5.09
N SER A 34 -8.31 -5.49 -5.83
CA SER A 34 -6.96 -5.98 -6.06
C SER A 34 -5.93 -5.11 -5.35
N ILE A 35 -4.79 -5.69 -4.99
CA ILE A 35 -3.76 -5.01 -4.19
C ILE A 35 -2.36 -5.29 -4.70
N GLU A 36 -1.47 -4.30 -4.63
CA GLU A 36 -0.03 -4.40 -4.93
C GLU A 36 0.70 -5.22 -3.85
N LEU A 37 0.37 -6.51 -3.74
CA LEU A 37 1.05 -7.51 -2.91
C LEU A 37 0.96 -8.88 -3.58
N THR A 38 1.92 -9.75 -3.28
CA THR A 38 1.80 -11.19 -3.57
C THR A 38 0.98 -11.91 -2.51
N GLU A 39 0.48 -13.10 -2.87
CA GLU A 39 -0.14 -14.03 -1.90
C GLU A 39 0.77 -14.30 -0.69
N GLN A 40 2.06 -14.50 -0.93
CA GLN A 40 3.01 -14.77 0.15
C GLN A 40 3.11 -13.58 1.11
N LYS A 41 3.20 -12.34 0.59
CA LYS A 41 3.20 -11.15 1.45
C LYS A 41 1.89 -10.98 2.21
N MET A 42 0.74 -11.32 1.62
CA MET A 42 -0.52 -11.33 2.34
C MET A 42 -0.48 -12.31 3.53
N LYS A 43 0.00 -13.54 3.33
CA LYS A 43 0.19 -14.54 4.40
C LYS A 43 1.18 -14.06 5.48
N ASP A 44 2.27 -13.43 5.07
CA ASP A 44 3.25 -12.85 6.01
C ASP A 44 2.59 -11.77 6.89
N ARG A 45 1.71 -10.93 6.33
CA ARG A 45 0.95 -9.92 7.08
C ARG A 45 -0.04 -10.56 8.06
N GLU A 46 -0.72 -11.64 7.70
CA GLU A 46 -1.58 -12.40 8.62
C GLU A 46 -0.79 -12.95 9.80
N ARG A 47 0.38 -13.55 9.53
CA ARG A 47 1.28 -14.04 10.56
C ARG A 47 1.75 -12.92 11.48
N LEU A 48 2.18 -11.79 10.93
CA LEU A 48 2.60 -10.62 11.71
C LEU A 48 1.46 -10.07 12.58
N GLU A 49 0.23 -10.03 12.07
CA GLU A 49 -0.94 -9.60 12.85
C GLU A 49 -1.24 -10.57 14.00
N ALA A 50 -1.09 -11.88 13.78
CA ALA A 50 -1.23 -12.88 14.85
C ALA A 50 -0.11 -12.75 15.89
N GLU A 51 1.13 -12.55 15.47
CA GLU A 51 2.28 -12.33 16.37
C GLU A 51 2.09 -11.09 17.25
N ARG A 52 1.53 -10.00 16.70
CA ARG A 52 1.21 -8.77 17.46
C ARG A 52 0.18 -8.96 18.57
N LYS A 53 -0.63 -10.02 18.50
CA LYS A 53 -1.64 -10.36 19.52
C LYS A 53 -1.07 -11.21 20.66
N ARG A 54 0.19 -11.66 20.56
CA ARG A 54 0.84 -12.43 21.63
C ARG A 54 1.04 -11.57 22.88
N PRO A 55 0.82 -12.10 24.09
CA PRO A 55 1.03 -11.36 25.34
C PRO A 55 2.45 -10.78 25.47
N GLU A 56 3.46 -11.51 25.00
CA GLU A 56 4.86 -11.12 25.14
C GLU A 56 5.31 -10.07 24.12
N TYR A 57 4.52 -9.84 23.06
CA TYR A 57 4.89 -8.97 21.95
C TYR A 57 5.25 -7.56 22.42
N HIS A 58 4.50 -7.03 23.39
CA HIS A 58 4.75 -5.69 23.90
C HIS A 58 6.10 -5.59 24.64
N SER A 59 6.43 -6.58 25.47
CA SER A 59 7.71 -6.65 26.18
C SER A 59 8.89 -6.87 25.24
N GLU A 60 8.73 -7.71 24.22
CA GLU A 60 9.74 -7.94 23.18
C GLU A 60 10.04 -6.65 22.40
N LEU A 61 8.98 -5.92 22.02
CA LEU A 61 9.11 -4.65 21.32
C LEU A 61 9.80 -3.57 22.17
N GLN A 62 9.48 -3.50 23.47
CA GLN A 62 10.15 -2.59 24.41
C GLN A 62 11.63 -2.93 24.59
N TRP A 63 11.97 -4.22 24.66
CA TRP A 63 13.36 -4.66 24.72
C TRP A 63 14.12 -4.27 23.45
N TYR A 64 13.55 -4.54 22.26
CA TYR A 64 14.17 -4.16 21.00
C TYR A 64 14.37 -2.65 20.87
N ALA A 65 13.34 -1.87 21.21
CA ALA A 65 13.40 -0.41 21.18
C ALA A 65 14.57 0.15 22.01
N ARG A 66 14.76 -0.40 23.23
CA ARG A 66 15.87 -0.03 24.12
C ARG A 66 17.23 -0.39 23.53
N ASN A 67 17.38 -1.59 22.98
CA ASN A 67 18.68 -2.06 22.45
C ASN A 67 19.11 -1.33 21.18
N VAL A 68 18.16 -0.94 20.33
CA VAL A 68 18.44 -0.20 19.09
C VAL A 68 18.48 1.32 19.31
N GLY A 69 18.16 1.79 20.52
CA GLY A 69 18.23 3.21 20.88
C GLY A 69 17.11 4.04 20.24
N VAL A 70 15.90 3.49 20.17
CA VAL A 70 14.77 4.09 19.45
C VAL A 70 13.52 4.16 20.33
N LYS A 71 12.66 5.14 20.08
CA LYS A 71 11.39 5.26 20.81
C LYS A 71 10.42 4.17 20.39
N ILE A 72 9.85 3.45 21.35
CA ILE A 72 8.83 2.42 21.08
C ILE A 72 7.62 2.95 20.33
N SER A 73 7.24 4.22 20.55
CA SER A 73 6.15 4.89 19.82
C SER A 73 6.38 4.87 18.31
N ASN A 74 7.63 5.01 17.88
CA ASN A 74 7.97 5.10 16.46
C ASN A 74 7.97 3.72 15.80
N ILE A 75 8.38 2.69 16.55
CA ILE A 75 8.27 1.32 16.07
C ILE A 75 6.79 0.91 15.99
N LYS A 76 5.99 1.21 17.02
CA LYS A 76 4.54 0.96 17.01
C LYS A 76 3.89 1.65 15.82
N PHE A 77 4.23 2.91 15.58
CA PHE A 77 3.74 3.68 14.43
C PHE A 77 4.03 2.96 13.11
N ILE A 78 5.29 2.56 12.86
CA ILE A 78 5.65 1.87 11.61
C ILE A 78 4.89 0.56 11.50
N LEU A 79 4.81 -0.22 12.58
CA LEU A 79 4.08 -1.48 12.55
C LEU A 79 2.58 -1.28 12.27
N GLU A 80 1.97 -0.27 12.88
CA GLU A 80 0.54 0.03 12.73
C GLU A 80 0.20 0.60 11.34
N THR A 81 1.14 1.28 10.70
CA THR A 81 0.97 1.87 9.38
C THR A 81 1.40 0.94 8.26
N GLU A 82 2.46 0.16 8.43
CA GLU A 82 2.98 -0.71 7.39
C GLU A 82 1.97 -1.79 7.01
N GLY A 83 1.57 -1.79 5.73
CA GLY A 83 0.64 -2.77 5.17
C GLY A 83 -0.82 -2.50 5.54
N TYR A 84 -1.18 -1.27 5.94
CA TYR A 84 -2.58 -0.91 6.19
C TYR A 84 -3.49 -1.19 4.99
N GLU A 85 -2.96 -1.12 3.77
CA GLU A 85 -3.69 -1.38 2.53
C GLU A 85 -4.28 -2.78 2.55
N TYR A 86 -3.47 -3.78 2.95
CA TYR A 86 -3.89 -5.16 3.08
C TYR A 86 -4.96 -5.33 4.14
N TYR A 87 -4.73 -4.80 5.35
CA TYR A 87 -5.70 -4.98 6.44
C TYR A 87 -7.05 -4.33 6.10
N ALA A 88 -7.05 -3.11 5.53
CA ALA A 88 -8.29 -2.44 5.13
C ALA A 88 -9.01 -3.19 3.99
N ALA A 89 -8.27 -3.65 2.98
CA ALA A 89 -8.84 -4.41 1.86
C ALA A 89 -9.39 -5.77 2.31
N ARG A 90 -8.62 -6.53 3.09
CA ARG A 90 -9.03 -7.83 3.64
C ARG A 90 -10.30 -7.70 4.48
N ASP A 91 -10.30 -6.81 5.46
CA ASP A 91 -11.45 -6.66 6.37
C ASP A 91 -12.72 -6.26 5.58
N TYR A 92 -12.56 -5.38 4.57
CA TYR A 92 -13.66 -5.01 3.68
C TYR A 92 -14.15 -6.20 2.84
N CYS A 93 -13.25 -6.90 2.15
CA CYS A 93 -13.59 -8.03 1.29
C CYS A 93 -14.23 -9.19 2.07
N GLN A 94 -13.72 -9.52 3.25
CA GLN A 94 -14.32 -10.51 4.15
C GLN A 94 -15.73 -10.11 4.58
N LYS A 95 -15.92 -8.84 4.97
CA LYS A 95 -17.23 -8.33 5.39
C LYS A 95 -18.25 -8.34 4.26
N GLN A 96 -17.85 -7.98 3.05
CA GLN A 96 -18.74 -7.92 1.88
C GLN A 96 -18.82 -9.24 1.11
N GLN A 97 -18.03 -10.25 1.50
CA GLN A 97 -17.91 -11.54 0.81
C GLN A 97 -17.52 -11.40 -0.68
N ILE A 98 -16.60 -10.48 -0.98
CA ILE A 98 -16.06 -10.28 -2.34
C ILE A 98 -14.58 -10.71 -2.42
N PRO A 99 -14.05 -10.96 -3.63
CA PRO A 99 -12.66 -11.36 -3.78
C PRO A 99 -11.66 -10.26 -3.41
N LEU A 100 -10.58 -10.66 -2.76
CA LEU A 100 -9.35 -9.88 -2.62
C LEU A 100 -8.26 -10.54 -3.47
N VAL A 101 -7.76 -9.84 -4.48
CA VAL A 101 -6.85 -10.39 -5.49
C VAL A 101 -5.45 -9.77 -5.36
N PRO A 102 -4.40 -10.59 -5.14
CA PRO A 102 -3.02 -10.11 -5.22
C PRO A 102 -2.66 -9.75 -6.67
N ALA A 103 -2.05 -8.59 -6.86
CA ALA A 103 -1.71 -8.04 -8.17
C ALA A 103 -0.31 -7.40 -8.15
N ASP A 104 0.69 -8.19 -7.78
CA ASP A 104 2.10 -7.80 -7.83
C ASP A 104 2.95 -9.07 -8.07
N PRO A 105 3.93 -9.05 -8.99
CA PRO A 105 4.78 -10.21 -9.24
C PRO A 105 5.97 -10.35 -8.26
N TRP A 106 6.06 -9.50 -7.23
CA TRP A 106 7.18 -9.34 -6.27
C TRP A 106 8.41 -10.20 -6.59
N LEU A 107 9.35 -9.60 -7.34
CA LEU A 107 10.56 -10.27 -7.78
C LEU A 107 11.64 -10.10 -6.70
N ASP A 108 11.93 -11.18 -5.98
CA ASP A 108 13.05 -11.26 -5.00
C ASP A 108 14.37 -10.70 -5.57
N GLU A 109 14.61 -10.86 -6.88
CA GLU A 109 15.83 -10.43 -7.56
C GLU A 109 16.01 -8.90 -7.69
N TYR A 110 14.95 -8.10 -7.58
CA TYR A 110 15.01 -6.66 -7.91
C TYR A 110 15.02 -5.74 -6.69
N PHE A 111 14.61 -6.25 -5.53
CA PHE A 111 14.62 -5.51 -4.29
C PHE A 111 15.40 -6.31 -3.26
N ASN A 112 16.65 -5.91 -3.01
CA ASN A 112 17.33 -6.17 -1.73
C ASN A 112 16.53 -5.44 -0.63
N SER A 113 15.39 -6.03 -0.29
CA SER A 113 14.33 -5.42 0.51
C SER A 113 14.78 -5.20 1.95
N SER A 114 15.76 -5.98 2.43
CA SER A 114 16.28 -5.84 3.79
C SER A 114 17.00 -4.52 4.01
N GLU A 115 17.86 -4.06 3.10
CA GLU A 115 18.69 -2.86 3.30
C GLU A 115 17.91 -1.56 3.10
N LYS A 116 17.05 -1.50 2.06
CA LYS A 116 16.15 -0.36 1.84
C LYS A 116 15.08 -0.24 2.93
N LEU A 117 14.45 -1.36 3.34
CA LEU A 117 13.50 -1.35 4.44
C LEU A 117 14.18 -0.94 5.75
N GLN A 118 15.37 -1.45 6.05
CA GLN A 118 16.13 -1.01 7.22
C GLN A 118 16.48 0.48 7.15
N THR A 119 16.78 1.02 5.96
CA THR A 119 17.10 2.45 5.79
C THR A 119 15.88 3.33 5.97
N GLU A 120 14.74 2.96 5.38
CA GLU A 120 13.46 3.69 5.53
C GLU A 120 12.95 3.60 6.98
N VAL A 121 12.98 2.41 7.58
CA VAL A 121 12.67 2.24 9.00
C VAL A 121 13.62 3.09 9.85
N LYS A 122 14.94 3.07 9.63
CA LYS A 122 15.88 3.95 10.35
C LYS A 122 15.58 5.44 10.18
N ARG A 123 15.04 5.86 9.03
CA ARG A 123 14.62 7.26 8.79
C ARG A 123 13.37 7.60 9.60
N PHE A 124 12.31 6.79 9.48
CA PHE A 124 11.04 7.03 10.18
C PHE A 124 11.14 6.88 11.69
N VAL A 125 11.98 5.96 12.18
CA VAL A 125 12.14 5.71 13.61
C VAL A 125 12.78 6.90 14.34
N LYS A 126 13.38 7.87 13.63
CA LYS A 126 13.94 9.09 14.23
C LYS A 126 12.98 10.29 14.23
N LEU A 127 11.87 10.21 13.51
CA LEU A 127 10.92 11.32 13.34
C LEU A 127 9.86 11.31 14.44
N ARG A 128 9.24 12.47 14.68
CA ARG A 128 7.98 12.60 15.42
C ARG A 128 6.81 12.23 14.51
N VAL A 129 5.69 11.81 15.10
CA VAL A 129 4.50 11.37 14.33
C VAL A 129 3.99 12.47 13.41
N GLU A 130 4.02 13.72 13.87
CA GLU A 130 3.59 14.91 13.11
C GLU A 130 4.48 15.12 11.87
N GLU A 131 5.80 14.92 12.00
CA GLU A 131 6.75 15.04 10.88
C GLU A 131 6.53 13.93 9.84
N ILE A 132 6.06 12.75 10.28
CA ILE A 132 5.69 11.68 9.37
C ILE A 132 4.40 12.04 8.63
N GLU A 133 3.41 12.57 9.34
CA GLU A 133 2.16 13.04 8.74
C GLU A 133 2.40 14.10 7.65
N GLU A 134 3.25 15.09 7.94
CA GLU A 134 3.66 16.13 6.98
C GLU A 134 4.29 15.50 5.72
N ARG A 135 5.29 14.63 5.88
CA ARG A 135 5.94 13.94 4.76
C ARG A 135 4.99 13.08 3.94
N VAL A 136 4.03 12.43 4.60
CA VAL A 136 2.99 11.66 3.92
C VAL A 136 2.12 12.59 3.07
N GLN A 137 1.70 13.74 3.60
CA GLN A 137 0.89 14.69 2.85
C GLN A 137 1.66 15.30 1.68
N GLU A 138 2.92 15.67 1.88
CA GLU A 138 3.81 16.15 0.82
C GLU A 138 3.94 15.12 -0.32
N SER A 139 4.11 13.85 0.03
CA SER A 139 4.18 12.76 -0.94
C SER A 139 2.91 12.64 -1.77
N TYR A 140 1.74 12.83 -1.15
CA TYR A 140 0.48 12.87 -1.89
C TYR A 140 0.34 14.11 -2.78
N SER A 141 0.81 15.28 -2.37
CA SER A 141 0.69 16.52 -3.17
C SER A 141 1.72 16.64 -4.29
N SER A 142 2.84 15.94 -4.19
CA SER A 142 3.96 16.10 -5.12
C SER A 142 3.76 15.34 -6.44
N SER A 143 4.44 15.83 -7.48
CA SER A 143 4.72 15.03 -8.68
C SER A 143 5.69 13.92 -8.28
N VAL A 144 5.27 12.67 -8.42
CA VAL A 144 6.14 11.53 -8.14
C VAL A 144 6.89 11.13 -9.42
N THR A 145 8.20 10.92 -9.29
CA THR A 145 9.07 10.43 -10.34
C THR A 145 9.91 9.30 -9.78
N LEU A 146 10.03 8.23 -10.55
CA LEU A 146 10.85 7.10 -10.17
C LEU A 146 12.33 7.38 -10.50
N VAL A 147 13.27 6.83 -9.74
CA VAL A 147 14.68 6.92 -10.11
C VAL A 147 14.92 6.06 -11.36
N GLU A 148 15.71 6.54 -12.32
CA GLU A 148 15.90 5.89 -13.63
C GLU A 148 16.33 4.41 -13.53
N SER A 149 17.21 4.10 -12.57
CA SER A 149 17.67 2.74 -12.30
C SER A 149 16.56 1.78 -11.82
N GLU A 150 15.42 2.29 -11.35
CA GLU A 150 14.29 1.50 -10.85
C GLU A 150 13.20 1.30 -11.91
N ILE A 151 13.20 2.09 -13.00
CA ILE A 151 12.13 2.10 -14.02
C ILE A 151 11.86 0.70 -14.57
N LYS A 152 12.91 -0.03 -14.96
CA LYS A 152 12.76 -1.37 -15.54
C LYS A 152 12.05 -2.35 -14.60
N ALA A 153 12.32 -2.26 -13.30
CA ALA A 153 11.69 -3.11 -12.30
C ALA A 153 10.20 -2.77 -12.15
N PHE A 154 9.88 -1.48 -12.07
CA PHE A 154 8.49 -1.01 -11.97
C PHE A 154 7.68 -1.30 -13.23
N GLU A 155 8.27 -1.16 -14.43
CA GLU A 155 7.60 -1.54 -15.68
C GLU A 155 7.21 -3.01 -15.71
N LYS A 156 8.09 -3.90 -15.24
CA LYS A 156 7.78 -5.32 -15.13
C LYS A 156 6.68 -5.59 -14.11
N ARG A 157 6.73 -4.93 -12.94
CA ARG A 157 5.68 -5.05 -11.92
C ARG A 157 4.32 -4.61 -12.45
N ASP A 158 4.27 -3.44 -13.10
CA ASP A 158 3.04 -2.89 -13.66
C ASP A 158 2.49 -3.70 -14.83
N ALA A 159 3.35 -4.32 -15.64
CA ALA A 159 2.91 -5.21 -16.72
C ALA A 159 2.23 -6.48 -16.20
N GLU A 160 2.70 -7.06 -15.09
CA GLU A 160 2.05 -8.23 -14.49
C GLU A 160 0.77 -7.85 -13.75
N ALA A 161 0.79 -6.74 -13.00
CA ALA A 161 -0.42 -6.21 -12.36
C ALA A 161 -1.51 -5.89 -13.40
N GLU A 162 -1.14 -5.34 -14.56
CA GLU A 162 -2.03 -5.10 -15.70
C GLU A 162 -2.72 -6.39 -16.17
N LYS A 163 -1.97 -7.48 -16.39
CA LYS A 163 -2.54 -8.76 -16.82
C LYS A 163 -3.58 -9.28 -15.84
N ILE A 164 -3.28 -9.19 -14.55
CA ILE A 164 -4.19 -9.62 -13.48
C ILE A 164 -5.43 -8.75 -13.47
N ILE A 165 -5.30 -7.42 -13.49
CA ILE A 165 -6.46 -6.51 -13.47
C ILE A 165 -7.36 -6.71 -14.70
N ARG A 166 -6.78 -6.95 -15.88
CA ARG A 166 -7.54 -7.21 -17.11
C ARG A 166 -8.34 -8.51 -17.09
N SER A 167 -7.95 -9.49 -16.27
CA SER A 167 -8.68 -10.76 -16.14
C SER A 167 -9.83 -10.69 -15.14
N LEU A 168 -9.99 -9.58 -14.42
CA LEU A 168 -11.06 -9.39 -13.45
C LEU A 168 -12.34 -8.87 -14.10
N ASP A 169 -13.46 -9.20 -13.47
CA ASP A 169 -14.80 -8.80 -13.88
C ASP A 169 -15.46 -7.85 -12.87
N GLY A 170 -16.38 -7.02 -13.36
CA GLY A 170 -17.14 -6.08 -12.52
C GLY A 170 -16.40 -4.78 -12.22
N ARG A 171 -16.79 -4.13 -11.13
CA ARG A 171 -16.22 -2.89 -10.63
C ARG A 171 -14.95 -3.19 -9.83
N ILE A 172 -13.80 -2.89 -10.42
CA ILE A 172 -12.48 -3.18 -9.86
C ILE A 172 -11.95 -1.95 -9.12
N VAL A 173 -11.56 -2.14 -7.87
CA VAL A 173 -10.73 -1.18 -7.14
C VAL A 173 -9.35 -1.79 -6.90
N HIS A 174 -8.32 -1.18 -7.50
CA HIS A 174 -6.93 -1.59 -7.28
C HIS A 174 -6.25 -0.62 -6.33
N VAL A 175 -5.57 -1.15 -5.30
CA VAL A 175 -4.83 -0.38 -4.30
C VAL A 175 -3.33 -0.57 -4.50
N ALA A 176 -2.62 0.51 -4.80
CA ALA A 176 -1.18 0.49 -5.05
C ALA A 176 -0.50 1.79 -4.58
N GLY A 177 0.81 1.73 -4.43
CA GLY A 177 1.66 2.88 -4.11
C GLY A 177 1.54 4.00 -5.15
N LEU A 178 1.80 5.24 -4.73
CA LEU A 178 1.69 6.43 -5.59
C LEU A 178 2.45 6.33 -6.91
N LEU A 179 3.62 5.66 -6.93
CA LEU A 179 4.45 5.52 -8.12
C LEU A 179 3.73 4.75 -9.25
N HIS A 180 3.03 3.65 -8.90
CA HIS A 180 2.28 2.83 -9.84
C HIS A 180 1.13 3.58 -10.54
N VAL A 181 0.61 4.64 -9.90
CA VAL A 181 -0.59 5.35 -10.38
C VAL A 181 -0.27 6.75 -10.95
N TYR A 182 0.74 7.43 -10.41
CA TYR A 182 1.00 8.85 -10.65
C TYR A 182 2.39 9.16 -11.21
N ALA A 183 3.31 8.20 -11.30
CA ALA A 183 4.65 8.48 -11.82
C ALA A 183 4.63 9.02 -13.26
N GLY A 184 5.27 10.16 -13.46
CA GLY A 184 5.27 10.84 -14.77
C GLY A 184 6.23 10.22 -15.78
N ASN A 185 7.33 9.64 -15.32
CA ASN A 185 8.52 9.36 -16.12
C ASN A 185 8.66 7.92 -16.64
N TYR A 186 7.62 7.09 -16.53
CA TYR A 186 7.59 5.76 -17.16
C TYR A 186 6.16 5.31 -17.52
N ASN A 187 6.01 4.18 -18.21
CA ASN A 187 4.71 3.60 -18.56
C ASN A 187 4.09 2.83 -17.37
N ASN A 188 3.60 3.58 -16.39
CA ASN A 188 3.01 3.05 -15.16
C ASN A 188 1.66 2.34 -15.38
N LEU A 189 1.12 1.71 -14.33
CA LEU A 189 -0.12 0.96 -14.39
C LEU A 189 -1.32 1.78 -14.92
N PHE A 190 -1.44 3.04 -14.54
CA PHE A 190 -2.52 3.91 -15.03
C PHE A 190 -2.43 4.13 -16.54
N LYS A 191 -1.23 4.36 -17.08
CA LYS A 191 -1.01 4.54 -18.52
C LYS A 191 -1.23 3.23 -19.29
N ARG A 192 -0.82 2.10 -18.72
CA ARG A 192 -1.01 0.76 -19.29
C ARG A 192 -2.47 0.37 -19.47
N LEU A 193 -3.31 0.75 -18.51
CA LEU A 193 -4.75 0.48 -18.54
C LEU A 193 -5.56 1.57 -19.28
N ALA A 194 -4.92 2.54 -19.93
CA ALA A 194 -5.60 3.74 -20.46
C ALA A 194 -6.71 3.43 -21.48
N ASP A 195 -6.59 2.35 -22.25
CA ASP A 195 -7.61 1.84 -23.17
C ASP A 195 -8.92 1.48 -22.47
N LEU A 196 -8.86 1.12 -21.17
CA LEU A 196 -10.01 0.81 -20.34
C LEU A 196 -10.56 2.04 -19.59
N SER A 197 -10.05 3.24 -19.88
CA SER A 197 -10.46 4.51 -19.26
C SER A 197 -10.53 4.48 -17.71
N PRO A 198 -9.47 4.04 -17.01
CA PRO A 198 -9.46 3.91 -15.56
C PRO A 198 -9.61 5.28 -14.89
N LYS A 199 -10.27 5.29 -13.73
CA LYS A 199 -10.23 6.43 -12.80
C LYS A 199 -9.05 6.25 -11.87
N ARG A 200 -8.45 7.36 -11.42
CA ARG A 200 -7.42 7.31 -10.37
C ARG A 200 -7.69 8.32 -9.26
N MET A 201 -7.40 7.92 -8.03
CA MET A 201 -7.60 8.73 -6.84
C MET A 201 -6.39 8.63 -5.92
N ARG A 202 -6.01 9.75 -5.32
CA ARG A 202 -5.10 9.74 -4.16
C ARG A 202 -5.91 9.48 -2.91
N LEU A 203 -5.44 8.59 -2.05
CA LEU A 203 -6.19 8.19 -0.86
C LEU A 203 -6.53 9.38 0.07
N ASN A 204 -5.61 10.33 0.24
CA ASN A 204 -5.83 11.50 1.10
C ASN A 204 -6.93 12.45 0.58
N ALA A 205 -7.04 12.63 -0.73
CA ALA A 205 -8.05 13.45 -1.39
C ALA A 205 -9.42 12.76 -1.45
N ALA A 206 -9.43 11.43 -1.60
CA ALA A 206 -10.65 10.66 -1.68
C ALA A 206 -11.49 10.76 -0.40
N GLY A 207 -10.84 10.86 0.76
CA GLY A 207 -11.54 11.02 2.03
C GLY A 207 -12.25 12.38 2.24
N GLN A 208 -11.87 13.42 1.49
CA GLN A 208 -12.48 14.74 1.63
C GLN A 208 -13.74 14.90 0.79
N LYS A 209 -13.86 14.16 -0.32
CA LYS A 209 -15.01 14.19 -1.24
C LYS A 209 -16.22 13.35 -0.79
N LEU A 210 -16.08 12.64 0.33
CA LEU A 210 -17.11 11.75 0.89
C LEU A 210 -17.83 12.36 2.11
N ARG A 211 -17.76 13.68 2.27
CA ARG A 211 -18.50 14.44 3.27
C ARG A 211 -19.71 15.10 2.63
#